data_AF-A0A7C6M1L9-F1
#
_entry.id   AF-A0A7C6M1L9-F1
#
_cell.length_a   1.000
_cell.length_b   1.000
_cell.length_c   1.000
_cell.angle_alpha   90.00
_cell.angle_beta   90.00
_cell.angle_gamma   90.00
#
_symmetry.space_group_name_H-M   'P 1'
#
loop_
_entity.id
_entity.type
_entity.pdbx_description
1 polymer ?
#
loop_
_entity_poly.entity_id
_entity_poly.type
_entity_poly.pdbx_seq_one_letter_code
_entity_poly.pdbx_strand_id
1 'polypeptide(L)' 'GLFKGVFACKAKQITEEMLLDASHAIASLITKEELSKDYIIPSPFDERVALVVSKAVSK' A
#
# COMPACT_ATOMS: atom_id res chain seq x y z
N GLY A 1 4.22 -2.21 -4.89
CA GLY A 1 3.53 -3.12 -3.95
C GLY A 1 2.37 -3.86 -4.59
N LEU A 2 1.40 -3.13 -5.16
CA LEU A 2 0.14 -3.66 -5.70
C LEU A 2 0.31 -4.91 -6.57
N PHE A 3 1.06 -4.83 -7.68
CA PHE A 3 1.24 -5.96 -8.59
C PHE A 3 1.91 -7.17 -7.92
N LYS A 4 2.84 -6.96 -6.99
CA LYS A 4 3.46 -8.05 -6.23
C LYS A 4 2.42 -8.81 -5.41
N GLY A 5 1.47 -8.10 -4.79
CA GLY A 5 0.34 -8.70 -4.07
C GLY A 5 -0.61 -9.46 -5.00
N VAL A 6 -1.02 -8.81 -6.10
CA VAL A 6 -1.89 -9.39 -7.15
C VAL A 6 -1.31 -10.68 -7.70
N PHE A 7 -0.01 -10.71 -8.00
CA PHE A 7 0.67 -11.90 -8.50
C PHE A 7 0.83 -12.98 -7.43
N ALA A 8 1.08 -12.60 -6.17
CA ALA A 8 1.21 -13.54 -5.06
C ALA A 8 -0.10 -14.32 -4.79
N CYS A 9 -1.27 -13.65 -4.86
CA CYS A 9 -2.57 -14.30 -4.70
C CYS A 9 -3.16 -14.85 -6.00
N LYS A 10 -2.44 -14.75 -7.13
CA LYS A 10 -2.89 -15.18 -8.47
C LYS A 10 -4.25 -14.58 -8.86
N ALA A 11 -4.48 -13.32 -8.48
CA ALA A 11 -5.71 -12.64 -8.80
C ALA A 11 -5.87 -12.48 -10.33
N LYS A 12 -7.06 -12.79 -10.83
CA LYS A 12 -7.37 -12.71 -12.28
C LYS A 12 -7.62 -11.29 -12.74
N GLN A 13 -7.95 -10.41 -11.81
CA GLN A 13 -8.25 -8.99 -12.03
C GLN A 13 -7.91 -8.20 -10.77
N ILE A 14 -7.67 -6.91 -10.94
CA ILE A 14 -7.53 -5.97 -9.82
C ILE A 14 -8.93 -5.44 -9.51
N THR A 15 -9.42 -5.68 -8.29
CA THR A 15 -10.72 -5.19 -7.84
C THR A 15 -10.58 -3.82 -7.16
N GLU A 16 -11.69 -3.10 -6.99
CA GLU A 16 -11.71 -1.85 -6.22
C GLU A 16 -11.30 -2.07 -4.75
N GLU A 17 -11.68 -3.20 -4.16
CA GLU A 17 -11.27 -3.58 -2.80
C GLU A 17 -9.74 -3.68 -2.67
N MET A 18 -9.06 -4.28 -3.66
CA MET A 18 -7.59 -4.31 -3.68
C MET A 18 -6.97 -2.91 -3.76
N LEU A 19 -7.62 -1.96 -4.43
CA LEU A 19 -7.17 -0.58 -4.49
C LEU A 19 -7.39 0.15 -3.16
N LEU A 20 -8.52 -0.10 -2.48
CA LEU A 20 -8.79 0.41 -1.14
C LEU A 20 -7.76 -0.13 -0.13
N ASP A 21 -7.49 -1.44 -0.16
CA ASP A 21 -6.50 -2.07 0.70
C ASP A 21 -5.09 -1.51 0.46
N ALA A 22 -4.72 -1.32 -0.81
CA ALA A 22 -3.44 -0.69 -1.16
C ALA A 22 -3.37 0.76 -0.63
N SER A 23 -4.45 1.52 -0.74
CA SER A 23 -4.52 2.90 -0.28
C SER A 23 -4.41 3.00 1.24
N HIS A 24 -5.15 2.16 1.98
CA HIS A 24 -5.06 2.08 3.43
C HIS A 24 -3.69 1.60 3.89
N ALA A 25 -3.07 0.65 3.18
CA ALA A 25 -1.71 0.21 3.46
C ALA A 25 -0.67 1.33 3.32
N ILE A 26 -0.75 2.15 2.27
CA ILE A 26 0.13 3.31 2.09
C ILE A 26 -0.08 4.32 3.22
N ALA A 27 -1.35 4.65 3.52
CA ALA A 27 -1.69 5.61 4.58
C ALA A 27 -1.22 5.13 5.97
N SER A 28 -1.23 3.82 6.22
CA SER A 28 -0.82 3.23 7.50
C SER A 28 0.67 3.40 7.82
N LEU A 29 1.49 3.76 6.83
CA LEU A 29 2.94 3.96 7.01
C LEU A 29 3.32 5.31 7.62
N ILE A 30 2.40 6.28 7.64
CA ILE A 30 2.61 7.58 8.26
C ILE A 30 1.92 7.56 9.62
N THR A 31 2.66 7.78 10.70
CA THR A 31 2.03 7.92 12.02
C THR A 31 1.37 9.28 12.17
N LYS A 32 0.47 9.42 13.17
CA LYS A 32 -0.21 10.71 13.42
C LYS A 32 0.78 11.82 13.77
N GLU A 33 1.90 11.46 14.37
CA GLU A 33 2.97 12.37 14.80
C GLU A 33 3.85 12.82 13.63
N GLU A 34 4.03 11.95 12.62
CA GLU A 34 4.76 12.27 11.39
C GLU A 34 3.90 13.08 10.40
N LEU A 35 2.58 12.95 10.48
CA LEU A 35 1.64 13.62 9.60
C LEU A 35 1.77 15.14 9.73
N SER A 36 2.13 15.79 8.64
CA SER A 36 2.24 17.25 8.57
C SER A 36 1.79 17.75 7.21
N LYS A 37 1.66 19.07 7.05
CA LYS A 37 1.27 19.68 5.77
C LYS A 37 2.24 19.35 4.63
N ASP A 38 3.51 19.13 4.98
CA ASP A 38 4.59 18.82 4.04
C ASP A 38 4.86 17.30 3.93
N TYR A 39 4.19 16.48 4.74
CA TYR A 39 4.35 15.03 4.77
C TYR A 39 3.01 14.31 4.94
N ILE A 40 2.30 14.17 3.82
CA ILE A 40 0.97 13.52 3.74
C ILE A 40 1.00 12.15 3.04
N ILE A 41 2.09 11.82 2.34
CA ILE A 41 2.28 10.57 1.61
C ILE A 41 3.75 10.15 1.72
N PRO A 42 4.05 8.85 1.93
CA PRO A 42 5.44 8.41 2.04
C PRO A 42 6.19 8.58 0.72
N SER A 43 7.52 8.63 0.81
CA SER A 43 8.40 8.70 -0.37
C SER A 43 8.14 7.51 -1.32
N PRO A 44 8.17 7.72 -2.65
CA PRO A 44 8.07 6.63 -3.61
C PRO A 44 9.23 5.62 -3.50
N PHE A 45 10.33 6.00 -2.86
CA PHE A 45 11.50 5.15 -2.61
C PHE A 45 11.51 4.51 -1.21
N ASP A 46 10.46 4.71 -0.41
CA ASP A 46 10.35 4.04 0.88
C ASP A 46 10.13 2.53 0.65
N GLU A 47 11.14 1.73 0.98
CA GLU A 47 11.14 0.28 0.77
C GLU A 47 9.99 -0.43 1.51
N ARG A 48 9.47 0.17 2.59
CA ARG A 48 8.35 -0.37 3.37
C ARG A 48 7.06 -0.38 2.57
N VAL A 49 6.85 0.61 1.68
CA VAL A 49 5.63 0.76 0.86
C VAL A 49 5.37 -0.48 0.03
N ALA A 50 6.40 -0.98 -0.66
CA ALA A 50 6.23 -2.14 -1.53
C ALA A 50 5.82 -3.41 -0.75
N LEU A 51 6.37 -3.60 0.45
CA LEU A 51 6.12 -4.76 1.29
C LEU A 51 4.72 -4.72 1.92
N VAL A 52 4.34 -3.59 2.52
CA VAL A 52 3.07 -3.46 3.24
C VAL A 52 1.88 -3.53 2.26
N VAL A 53 1.96 -2.82 1.13
CA VAL A 53 0.93 -2.89 0.09
C VAL A 53 0.79 -4.30 -0.48
N SER A 54 1.91 -4.98 -0.75
CA SER A 54 1.85 -6.35 -1.29
C SER A 54 1.14 -7.31 -0.33
N LYS A 55 1.35 -7.17 0.99
CA LYS A 55 0.71 -8.01 2.00
C LYS A 55 -0.77 -7.71 2.17
N ALA A 56 -1.14 -6.43 2.10
CA ALA A 56 -2.53 -6.01 2.20
C ALA A 56 -3.36 -6.56 1.03
N VAL A 57 -2.83 -6.40 -0.19
CA VAL A 57 -3.48 -6.79 -1.44
C VAL A 57 -3.54 -8.32 -1.65
N SER A 58 -2.63 -9.08 -1.04
CA SER A 58 -2.58 -10.55 -1.20
C SER A 58 -3.41 -11.33 -0.18
N LYS A 59 -4.20 -10.64 0.65
CA LYS A 59 -5.19 -11.28 1.52
C LYS A 59 -6.41 -11.73 0.71
#